data_AF-A0A353EX99-F1
#
_entry.id   AF-A0A353EX99-F1
#
_cell.length_a   1.000
_cell.length_b   1.000
_cell.length_c   1.000
_cell.angle_alpha   90.00
_cell.angle_beta   90.00
_cell.angle_gamma   90.00
#
_symmetry.space_group_name_H-M   'P 1'
#
loop_
_entity.id
_entity.type
_entity.pdbx_description
1 polymer ?
#
loop_
_entity_poly.entity_id
_entity_poly.type
_entity_poly.pdbx_seq_one_letter_code
_entity_poly.pdbx_strand_id
1 'polypeptide(L)'
;KLQAIADKAFYGCSALEEVRLPMSLTEIGSYAFYRCIAITDLDLGGTARVGDAAFLGCIGLRQLTLPDSLREIGKQSFRGCVWLEAVVIPNTVETVGAHAFYGCPNLTLFLTSETVPERFDERWNSSYRPVVYGTTVENGAVRSFVWDTDKVRNLNDSNRLSDPIQVGYSFVGWSTTEGGEAEYTSETLSKVSNGTTLYALYKSDS
;
A
#
# COMPACT_ATOMS: atom_id res chain seq x y z
N LYS A 1 7.41 21.33 -18.32
CA LYS A 1 7.13 20.66 -17.03
C LYS A 1 7.57 19.20 -17.15
N LEU A 2 8.14 18.59 -16.11
CA LEU A 2 8.56 17.19 -16.16
C LEU A 2 7.33 16.28 -16.28
N GLN A 3 7.32 15.39 -17.27
CA GLN A 3 6.21 14.49 -17.56
C GLN A 3 6.56 13.00 -17.45
N ALA A 4 7.84 12.65 -17.60
CA ALA A 4 8.30 11.28 -17.48
C ALA A 4 9.67 11.21 -16.82
N ILE A 5 9.88 10.16 -16.03
CA ILE A 5 11.20 9.70 -15.61
C ILE A 5 11.55 8.51 -16.49
N ALA A 6 12.61 8.60 -17.27
CA ALA A 6 12.99 7.56 -18.21
C ALA A 6 13.46 6.27 -17.51
N ASP A 7 13.51 5.19 -18.27
CA ASP A 7 14.06 3.91 -17.83
C ASP A 7 15.44 4.10 -17.21
N LYS A 8 15.66 3.48 -16.04
CA LYS A 8 16.93 3.47 -15.30
C LYS A 8 17.49 4.85 -14.91
N ALA A 9 16.71 5.94 -14.97
CA ALA A 9 17.20 7.30 -14.72
C ALA A 9 17.97 7.48 -13.39
N PHE A 10 17.57 6.77 -12.35
CA PHE A 10 18.18 6.75 -11.01
C PHE A 10 18.59 5.33 -10.59
N TYR A 11 18.91 4.47 -11.55
CA TYR A 11 19.29 3.08 -11.28
C TYR A 11 20.48 3.00 -10.32
N GLY A 12 20.25 2.39 -9.15
CA GLY A 12 21.26 2.14 -8.14
C GLY A 12 21.73 3.39 -7.40
N CYS A 13 20.98 4.51 -7.43
CA CYS A 13 21.28 5.69 -6.64
C CYS A 13 21.06 5.43 -5.13
N SER A 14 21.98 4.67 -4.53
CA SER A 14 21.86 4.17 -3.15
C SER A 14 21.96 5.24 -2.07
N ALA A 15 22.41 6.45 -2.41
CA ALA A 15 22.48 7.61 -1.52
C ALA A 15 21.31 8.60 -1.71
N LEU A 16 20.35 8.30 -2.61
CA LEU A 16 19.18 9.14 -2.83
C LEU A 16 18.18 8.94 -1.68
N GLU A 17 18.10 9.92 -0.78
CA GLU A 17 17.22 9.87 0.40
C GLU A 17 15.85 10.51 0.12
N GLU A 18 15.83 11.66 -0.53
CA GLU A 18 14.62 12.44 -0.77
C GLU A 18 14.28 12.51 -2.26
N VAL A 19 13.03 12.19 -2.61
CA VAL A 19 12.49 12.30 -3.97
C VAL A 19 11.18 13.08 -3.93
N ARG A 20 11.14 14.23 -4.60
CA ARG A 20 9.93 15.04 -4.77
C ARG A 20 9.43 14.97 -6.19
N LEU A 21 8.33 14.23 -6.42
CA LEU A 21 7.74 14.05 -7.74
C LEU A 21 6.62 15.07 -8.00
N PRO A 22 6.58 15.74 -9.17
CA PRO A 22 5.59 16.77 -9.42
C PRO A 22 4.23 16.19 -9.84
N MET A 23 3.15 16.94 -9.60
CA MET A 23 1.80 16.61 -10.08
C MET A 23 1.66 16.59 -11.61
N SER A 24 2.65 17.09 -12.35
CA SER A 24 2.67 17.00 -13.83
C SER A 24 3.30 15.69 -14.35
N LEU A 25 3.89 14.88 -13.47
CA LEU A 25 4.49 13.60 -13.85
C LEU A 25 3.40 12.63 -14.25
N THR A 26 3.60 11.91 -15.36
CA THR A 26 2.65 10.94 -15.89
C THR A 26 3.21 9.52 -15.91
N GLU A 27 4.54 9.37 -15.98
CA GLU A 27 5.18 8.09 -16.18
C GLU A 27 6.50 7.97 -15.41
N ILE A 28 6.71 6.82 -14.78
CA ILE A 28 7.99 6.39 -14.22
C ILE A 28 8.40 5.14 -14.98
N GLY A 29 9.53 5.20 -15.68
CA GLY A 29 10.03 4.14 -16.54
C GLY A 29 10.49 2.89 -15.79
N SER A 30 10.78 1.85 -16.56
CA SER A 30 11.24 0.58 -16.03
C SER A 30 12.60 0.74 -15.35
N TYR A 31 12.76 0.10 -14.18
CA TYR A 31 13.96 0.18 -13.35
C TYR A 31 14.39 1.61 -12.95
N ALA A 32 13.53 2.63 -13.08
CA ALA A 32 13.89 4.03 -12.88
C ALA A 32 14.59 4.32 -11.55
N PHE A 33 14.18 3.68 -10.47
CA PHE A 33 14.72 3.79 -9.10
C PHE A 33 15.17 2.44 -8.54
N TYR A 34 15.54 1.49 -9.41
CA TYR A 34 15.99 0.17 -8.98
C TYR A 34 17.11 0.28 -7.95
N ARG A 35 16.98 -0.38 -6.79
CA ARG A 35 17.96 -0.35 -5.69
C ARG A 35 18.31 1.05 -5.15
N CYS A 36 17.38 2.00 -5.17
CA CYS A 36 17.50 3.23 -4.37
C CYS A 36 17.20 2.93 -2.90
N ILE A 37 18.20 2.39 -2.19
CA ILE A 37 18.01 1.81 -0.84
C ILE A 37 17.79 2.84 0.28
N ALA A 38 18.12 4.12 0.04
CA ALA A 38 18.04 5.18 1.06
C ALA A 38 16.72 5.96 1.03
N ILE A 39 15.85 5.76 0.03
CA ILE A 39 14.52 6.38 0.00
C ILE A 39 13.67 5.76 1.10
N THR A 40 13.16 6.56 2.02
CA THR A 40 12.29 6.10 3.12
C THR A 40 10.81 6.41 2.89
N ASP A 41 10.53 7.55 2.28
CA ASP A 41 9.18 8.08 2.08
C ASP A 41 9.04 8.54 0.63
N LEU A 42 7.98 8.12 -0.04
CA LEU A 42 7.77 8.43 -1.45
C LEU A 42 6.30 8.75 -1.75
N ASP A 43 6.09 9.93 -2.30
CA ASP A 43 4.85 10.33 -2.96
C ASP A 43 5.06 10.27 -4.48
N LEU A 44 4.22 9.51 -5.20
CA LEU A 44 4.32 9.40 -6.66
C LEU A 44 3.78 10.62 -7.43
N GLY A 45 3.27 11.65 -6.75
CA GLY A 45 2.82 12.90 -7.37
C GLY A 45 1.67 12.67 -8.36
N GLY A 46 1.82 13.08 -9.62
CA GLY A 46 0.77 12.92 -10.63
C GLY A 46 0.76 11.59 -11.38
N THR A 47 1.65 10.65 -11.04
CA THR A 47 2.01 9.49 -11.86
C THR A 47 0.81 8.64 -12.25
N ALA A 48 0.64 8.40 -13.56
CA ALA A 48 -0.40 7.51 -14.09
C ALA A 48 0.11 6.08 -14.31
N ARG A 49 1.41 5.90 -14.57
CA ARG A 49 2.02 4.59 -14.84
C ARG A 49 3.37 4.44 -14.15
N VAL A 50 3.54 3.31 -13.45
CA VAL A 50 4.82 2.86 -12.90
C VAL A 50 5.30 1.66 -13.70
N GLY A 51 6.47 1.76 -14.31
CA GLY A 51 7.07 0.73 -15.15
C GLY A 51 7.58 -0.48 -14.37
N ASP A 52 7.98 -1.49 -15.12
CA ASP A 52 8.47 -2.76 -14.57
C ASP A 52 9.70 -2.55 -13.70
N ALA A 53 9.70 -3.16 -12.52
CA ALA A 53 10.78 -3.11 -11.54
C ALA A 53 11.26 -1.69 -11.16
N ALA A 54 10.42 -0.66 -11.35
CA ALA A 54 10.80 0.74 -11.17
C ALA A 54 11.42 1.02 -9.79
N PHE A 55 10.93 0.40 -8.73
CA PHE A 55 11.41 0.53 -7.33
C PHE A 55 11.87 -0.81 -6.74
N LEU A 56 12.26 -1.77 -7.59
CA LEU A 56 12.68 -3.08 -7.11
C LEU A 56 13.92 -2.96 -6.22
N GLY A 57 13.80 -3.46 -4.99
CA GLY A 57 14.87 -3.47 -4.00
C GLY A 57 15.13 -2.11 -3.36
N CYS A 58 14.18 -1.17 -3.39
CA CYS A 58 14.17 0.01 -2.53
C CYS A 58 13.90 -0.40 -1.08
N ILE A 59 14.88 -1.06 -0.46
CA ILE A 59 14.69 -1.71 0.85
C ILE A 59 14.35 -0.73 1.96
N GLY A 60 14.81 0.52 1.88
CA GLY A 60 14.55 1.57 2.87
C GLY A 60 13.13 2.13 2.83
N LEU A 61 12.37 1.87 1.76
CA LEU A 61 11.05 2.47 1.56
C LEU A 61 10.06 1.93 2.60
N ARG A 62 9.52 2.85 3.42
CA ARG A 62 8.58 2.60 4.52
C ARG A 62 7.19 3.13 4.23
N GLN A 63 7.11 4.32 3.63
CA GLN A 63 5.85 4.99 3.30
C GLN A 63 5.77 5.22 1.79
N LEU A 64 4.64 4.84 1.19
CA LEU A 64 4.37 5.02 -0.22
C LEU A 64 2.96 5.57 -0.40
N THR A 65 2.87 6.77 -0.96
CA THR A 65 1.59 7.39 -1.34
C THR A 65 1.36 7.21 -2.84
N LEU A 66 0.26 6.53 -3.18
CA LEU A 66 -0.19 6.35 -4.56
C LEU A 66 -1.26 7.40 -4.91
N PRO A 67 -1.16 8.07 -6.06
CA PRO A 67 -2.11 9.10 -6.43
C PRO A 67 -3.35 8.53 -7.09
N ASP A 68 -4.46 9.27 -7.01
CA ASP A 68 -5.72 8.91 -7.66
C ASP A 68 -5.61 8.85 -9.20
N SER A 69 -4.59 9.47 -9.79
CA SER A 69 -4.31 9.39 -11.23
C SER A 69 -3.69 8.05 -11.66
N LEU A 70 -3.21 7.23 -10.73
CA LEU A 70 -2.50 5.98 -11.03
C LEU A 70 -3.43 4.95 -11.67
N ARG A 71 -3.03 4.41 -12.82
CA ARG A 71 -3.76 3.39 -13.59
C ARG A 71 -3.04 2.06 -13.62
N GLU A 72 -1.71 2.08 -13.64
CA GLU A 72 -0.90 0.89 -13.88
C GLU A 72 0.30 0.82 -12.93
N ILE A 73 0.43 -0.34 -12.30
CA ILE A 73 1.60 -0.73 -11.52
C ILE A 73 2.27 -1.90 -12.23
N GLY A 74 3.48 -1.68 -12.74
CA GLY A 74 4.23 -2.67 -13.51
C GLY A 74 4.66 -3.89 -12.71
N LYS A 75 5.12 -4.91 -13.44
CA LYS A 75 5.63 -6.16 -12.88
C LYS A 75 6.80 -5.90 -11.95
N GLN A 76 6.78 -6.50 -10.75
CA GLN A 76 7.86 -6.37 -9.75
C GLN A 76 8.21 -4.93 -9.33
N SER A 77 7.35 -3.94 -9.62
CA SER A 77 7.62 -2.52 -9.42
C SER A 77 8.10 -2.17 -8.02
N PHE A 78 7.53 -2.75 -6.97
CA PHE A 78 7.91 -2.55 -5.56
C PHE A 78 8.47 -3.83 -4.92
N ARG A 79 8.93 -4.80 -5.73
CA ARG A 79 9.43 -6.08 -5.21
C ARG A 79 10.63 -5.87 -4.29
N GLY A 80 10.56 -6.44 -3.09
CA GLY A 80 11.63 -6.38 -2.10
C GLY A 80 11.74 -5.07 -1.34
N CYS A 81 10.70 -4.22 -1.32
CA CYS A 81 10.62 -3.09 -0.39
C CYS A 81 10.32 -3.63 1.02
N VAL A 82 11.35 -4.13 1.70
CA VAL A 82 11.18 -4.98 2.89
C VAL A 82 10.59 -4.25 4.10
N TRP A 83 10.76 -2.93 4.16
CA TRP A 83 10.25 -2.08 5.24
C TRP A 83 8.93 -1.39 4.90
N LEU A 84 8.33 -1.67 3.73
CA LEU A 84 7.07 -1.06 3.35
C LEU A 84 5.94 -1.70 4.16
N GLU A 85 5.20 -0.88 4.90
CA GLU A 85 4.25 -1.34 5.92
C GLU A 85 2.79 -1.24 5.47
N ALA A 86 2.41 -0.15 4.80
CA ALA A 86 1.03 0.06 4.35
C ALA A 86 1.01 0.74 2.98
N VAL A 87 0.14 0.26 2.09
CA VAL A 87 -0.14 0.89 0.79
C VAL A 87 -1.64 0.85 0.52
N VAL A 88 -2.22 2.02 0.26
CA VAL A 88 -3.58 2.12 -0.26
C VAL A 88 -3.53 2.06 -1.78
N ILE A 89 -4.15 1.04 -2.38
CA ILE A 89 -4.37 0.95 -3.82
C ILE A 89 -5.72 1.63 -4.13
N PRO A 90 -5.73 2.77 -4.83
CA PRO A 90 -6.97 3.43 -5.21
C PRO A 90 -7.74 2.62 -6.26
N ASN A 91 -9.07 2.79 -6.30
CA ASN A 91 -9.95 2.10 -7.24
C ASN A 91 -9.71 2.50 -8.71
N THR A 92 -8.87 3.52 -8.93
CA THR A 92 -8.44 3.98 -10.25
C THR A 92 -7.38 3.07 -10.87
N VAL A 93 -6.67 2.25 -10.08
CA VAL A 93 -5.69 1.29 -10.57
C VAL A 93 -6.42 0.16 -11.30
N GLU A 94 -6.14 0.04 -12.59
CA GLU A 94 -6.77 -0.94 -13.48
C GLU A 94 -5.96 -2.23 -13.55
N THR A 95 -4.64 -2.15 -13.45
CA THR A 95 -3.74 -3.30 -13.58
C THR A 95 -2.60 -3.25 -12.56
N VAL A 96 -2.35 -4.38 -11.91
CA VAL A 96 -1.18 -4.60 -11.08
C VAL A 96 -0.44 -5.82 -11.60
N GLY A 97 0.80 -5.62 -12.03
CA GLY A 97 1.64 -6.64 -12.63
C GLY A 97 2.04 -7.73 -11.64
N ALA A 98 2.37 -8.90 -12.17
CA ALA A 98 2.84 -10.04 -11.39
C ALA A 98 3.96 -9.62 -10.41
N HIS A 99 3.85 -10.07 -9.16
CA HIS A 99 4.85 -9.85 -8.13
C HIS A 99 5.19 -8.37 -7.84
N ALA A 100 4.32 -7.42 -8.19
CA ALA A 100 4.52 -5.99 -7.92
C ALA A 100 4.98 -5.71 -6.48
N PHE A 101 4.40 -6.41 -5.50
CA PHE A 101 4.74 -6.27 -4.08
C PHE A 101 5.36 -7.54 -3.47
N TYR A 102 5.96 -8.40 -4.30
CA TYR A 102 6.61 -9.62 -3.83
C TYR A 102 7.78 -9.31 -2.89
N GLY A 103 7.93 -10.07 -1.80
CA GLY A 103 9.07 -9.89 -0.89
C GLY A 103 9.00 -8.63 -0.02
N CYS A 104 7.80 -8.08 0.20
CA CYS A 104 7.52 -7.06 1.20
C CYS A 104 6.89 -7.75 2.43
N PRO A 105 7.66 -8.19 3.44
CA PRO A 105 7.16 -9.02 4.53
C PRO A 105 6.23 -8.26 5.50
N ASN A 106 6.41 -6.95 5.64
CA ASN A 106 5.64 -6.11 6.57
C ASN A 106 4.41 -5.45 5.93
N LEU A 107 4.22 -5.63 4.61
CA LEU A 107 3.26 -4.85 3.84
C LEU A 107 1.81 -5.32 4.05
N THR A 108 0.94 -4.35 4.38
CA THR A 108 -0.51 -4.39 4.22
C THR A 108 -0.99 -3.55 3.04
N LEU A 109 -1.71 -4.21 2.13
CA LEU A 109 -2.38 -3.57 1.01
C LEU A 109 -3.85 -3.33 1.37
N PHE A 110 -4.27 -2.08 1.31
CA PHE A 110 -5.65 -1.67 1.47
C PHE A 110 -6.22 -1.28 0.11
N LEU A 111 -7.33 -1.90 -0.30
CA LEU A 111 -8.03 -1.56 -1.52
C LEU A 111 -9.32 -0.87 -1.17
N THR A 112 -9.57 0.22 -1.87
CA THR A 112 -10.86 0.91 -1.86
C THR A 112 -11.95 0.14 -2.63
N SER A 113 -11.55 -0.82 -3.48
CA SER A 113 -12.46 -1.75 -4.15
C SER A 113 -12.96 -2.83 -3.19
N GLU A 114 -14.25 -3.16 -3.25
CA GLU A 114 -14.88 -4.23 -2.45
C GLU A 114 -14.54 -5.65 -2.93
N THR A 115 -14.11 -5.78 -4.19
CA THR A 115 -13.72 -7.05 -4.80
C THR A 115 -12.39 -6.92 -5.53
N VAL A 116 -11.74 -8.06 -5.79
CA VAL A 116 -10.55 -8.12 -6.66
C VAL A 116 -10.95 -7.66 -8.07
N PRO A 117 -10.34 -6.62 -8.64
CA PRO A 117 -10.59 -6.26 -10.03
C PRO A 117 -10.15 -7.39 -10.97
N GLU A 118 -10.95 -7.67 -12.00
CA GLU A 118 -10.75 -8.80 -12.94
C GLU A 118 -9.33 -8.83 -13.57
N ARG A 119 -8.68 -7.67 -13.70
CA ARG A 119 -7.39 -7.50 -14.38
C ARG A 119 -6.17 -7.52 -13.45
N PHE A 120 -6.36 -7.80 -12.16
CA PHE A 120 -5.22 -7.91 -11.23
C PHE A 120 -4.57 -9.30 -11.41
N ASP A 121 -3.28 -9.35 -11.77
CA ASP A 121 -2.57 -10.63 -11.90
C ASP A 121 -2.60 -11.38 -10.58
N GLU A 122 -3.13 -12.59 -10.50
CA GLU A 122 -3.32 -13.33 -9.24
C GLU A 122 -2.07 -13.43 -8.33
N ARG A 123 -0.87 -13.16 -8.84
CA ARG A 123 0.42 -13.19 -8.12
C ARG A 123 0.99 -11.79 -7.85
N TRP A 124 0.26 -10.71 -8.13
CA TRP A 124 0.69 -9.32 -7.95
C TRP A 124 1.15 -9.05 -6.51
N ASN A 125 0.47 -9.70 -5.57
CA ASN A 125 0.85 -9.82 -4.17
C ASN A 125 0.93 -11.30 -3.82
N SER A 126 2.14 -11.84 -3.62
CA SER A 126 2.32 -13.29 -3.40
C SER A 126 1.60 -13.79 -2.16
N SER A 127 1.23 -15.07 -2.21
CA SER A 127 0.42 -15.77 -1.22
C SER A 127 0.80 -15.41 0.22
N TYR A 128 -0.21 -15.04 0.99
CA TYR A 128 -0.16 -14.70 2.41
C TYR A 128 0.37 -13.32 2.75
N ARG A 129 0.34 -12.36 1.81
CA ARG A 129 0.51 -10.97 2.18
C ARG A 129 -0.83 -10.27 2.35
N PRO A 130 -1.02 -9.57 3.47
CA PRO A 130 -2.14 -8.68 3.74
C PRO A 130 -2.75 -7.94 2.56
N VAL A 131 -3.99 -8.33 2.22
CA VAL A 131 -4.90 -7.56 1.36
C VAL A 131 -6.25 -7.37 2.05
N VAL A 132 -6.63 -6.12 2.25
CA VAL A 132 -7.90 -5.68 2.87
C VAL A 132 -8.74 -4.96 1.82
N TYR A 133 -9.96 -5.43 1.57
CA TYR A 133 -10.87 -4.89 0.56
C TYR A 133 -11.97 -4.02 1.18
N GLY A 134 -12.62 -3.19 0.37
CA GLY A 134 -13.72 -2.32 0.79
C GLY A 134 -13.29 -1.26 1.81
N THR A 135 -12.05 -0.78 1.68
CA THR A 135 -11.46 0.19 2.63
C THR A 135 -11.91 1.61 2.28
N THR A 136 -12.33 2.39 3.27
CA THR A 136 -12.48 3.84 3.15
C THR A 136 -11.23 4.54 3.67
N VAL A 137 -10.86 5.64 3.02
CA VAL A 137 -9.67 6.42 3.36
C VAL A 137 -10.07 7.86 3.59
N GLU A 138 -9.60 8.45 4.69
CA GLU A 138 -9.78 9.85 5.02
C GLU A 138 -8.41 10.45 5.37
N ASN A 139 -8.03 11.55 4.70
CA ASN A 139 -6.73 12.20 4.88
C ASN A 139 -5.51 11.25 4.75
N GLY A 140 -5.58 10.30 3.83
CA GLY A 140 -4.51 9.32 3.59
C GLY A 140 -4.44 8.17 4.62
N ALA A 141 -5.39 8.11 5.55
CA ALA A 141 -5.46 7.09 6.57
C ALA A 141 -6.64 6.14 6.36
N VAL A 142 -6.45 4.86 6.68
CA VAL A 142 -7.51 3.86 6.66
C VAL A 142 -8.54 4.22 7.71
N ARG A 143 -9.77 4.49 7.29
CA ARG A 143 -10.84 4.90 8.20
C ARG A 143 -11.77 3.74 8.53
N SER A 144 -12.17 2.95 7.54
CA SER A 144 -12.95 1.75 7.75
C SER A 144 -12.67 0.69 6.70
N PHE A 145 -13.07 -0.55 6.95
CA PHE A 145 -13.08 -1.61 5.94
C PHE A 145 -14.16 -2.67 6.25
N VAL A 146 -14.42 -3.58 5.32
CA VAL A 146 -15.35 -4.71 5.52
C VAL A 146 -14.56 -5.97 5.89
N TRP A 147 -14.77 -6.49 7.09
CA TRP A 147 -14.19 -7.75 7.53
C TRP A 147 -14.93 -8.94 6.92
N ASP A 148 -14.26 -9.67 6.03
CA ASP A 148 -14.77 -10.89 5.41
C ASP A 148 -13.69 -11.99 5.45
N THR A 149 -13.93 -13.10 6.15
CA THR A 149 -12.96 -14.18 6.39
C THR A 149 -12.44 -14.83 5.12
N ASP A 150 -13.21 -14.77 4.02
CA ASP A 150 -12.80 -15.36 2.74
C ASP A 150 -12.00 -14.38 1.86
N LYS A 151 -12.21 -13.07 2.09
CA LYS A 151 -11.64 -11.98 1.27
C LYS A 151 -10.49 -11.25 1.94
N VAL A 152 -10.50 -11.16 3.27
CA VAL A 152 -9.42 -10.56 4.07
C VAL A 152 -8.34 -11.60 4.28
N ARG A 153 -7.27 -11.48 3.50
CA ARG A 153 -6.10 -12.35 3.61
C ARG A 153 -4.97 -11.52 4.17
N ASN A 154 -4.97 -11.27 5.47
CA ASN A 154 -4.05 -10.34 6.13
C ASN A 154 -3.54 -10.86 7.46
N LEU A 155 -2.45 -11.62 7.38
CA LEU A 155 -1.83 -12.30 8.48
C LEU A 155 -0.30 -12.08 8.37
N ASN A 156 0.31 -11.55 9.44
CA ASN A 156 1.74 -11.36 9.60
C ASN A 156 2.47 -12.71 9.74
N ASP A 157 3.77 -12.72 10.00
CA ASP A 157 4.55 -13.96 10.15
C ASP A 157 4.07 -14.84 11.33
N SER A 158 3.28 -14.28 12.26
CA SER A 158 2.59 -15.01 13.34
C SER A 158 1.13 -15.34 13.01
N ASN A 159 0.74 -15.18 11.75
CA ASN A 159 -0.60 -15.38 11.24
C ASN A 159 -1.66 -14.43 11.85
N ARG A 160 -1.35 -13.14 12.06
CA ARG A 160 -2.25 -12.12 12.66
C ARG A 160 -2.30 -10.82 11.86
N LEU A 161 -3.43 -10.10 11.83
CA LEU A 161 -3.48 -8.80 11.16
C LEU A 161 -2.53 -7.80 11.85
N SER A 162 -1.80 -6.99 11.09
CA SER A 162 -1.01 -5.87 11.64
C SER A 162 -1.90 -4.64 11.81
N ASP A 163 -1.60 -3.81 12.82
CA ASP A 163 -2.33 -2.56 13.05
C ASP A 163 -2.20 -1.62 11.84
N PRO A 164 -3.31 -1.00 11.38
CA PRO A 164 -3.27 -0.04 10.29
C PRO A 164 -2.54 1.23 10.76
N ILE A 165 -1.65 1.75 9.92
CA ILE A 165 -0.81 2.92 10.27
C ILE A 165 -1.43 4.21 9.74
N GLN A 166 -1.44 5.24 10.58
CA GLN A 166 -1.79 6.62 10.23
C GLN A 166 -0.70 7.55 10.76
N VAL A 167 -0.05 8.33 9.89
CA VAL A 167 1.06 9.22 10.28
C VAL A 167 0.57 10.27 11.30
N GLY A 168 1.25 10.34 12.45
CA GLY A 168 0.93 11.27 13.55
C GLY A 168 -0.17 10.76 14.50
N TYR A 169 -0.60 9.52 14.34
CA TYR A 169 -1.62 8.91 15.18
C TYR A 169 -1.28 7.45 15.52
N SER A 170 -1.56 7.07 16.77
CA SER A 170 -1.49 5.69 17.25
C SER A 170 -2.83 4.98 17.03
N PHE A 171 -2.79 3.79 16.42
CA PHE A 171 -3.96 2.93 16.29
C PHE A 171 -4.42 2.43 17.67
N VAL A 172 -5.71 2.53 17.94
CA VAL A 172 -6.32 2.19 19.24
C VAL A 172 -7.11 0.88 19.14
N GLY A 173 -7.64 0.56 17.97
CA GLY A 173 -8.49 -0.59 17.75
C GLY A 173 -9.54 -0.34 16.68
N TRP A 174 -10.43 -1.31 16.52
CA TRP A 174 -11.54 -1.28 15.58
C TRP A 174 -12.86 -1.15 16.35
N SER A 175 -13.79 -0.35 15.83
CA SER A 175 -15.18 -0.29 16.30
C SER A 175 -16.14 -0.67 15.19
N THR A 176 -17.29 -1.25 15.52
CA THR A 176 -18.39 -1.40 14.55
C THR A 176 -19.19 -0.11 14.36
N THR A 177 -18.91 0.91 15.17
CA THR A 177 -19.54 2.23 15.13
C THR A 177 -18.51 3.30 14.79
N GLU A 178 -18.83 4.14 13.82
CA GLU A 178 -17.99 5.29 13.47
C GLU A 178 -17.80 6.23 14.66
N GLY A 179 -16.54 6.46 15.04
CA GLY A 179 -16.19 7.26 16.23
C GLY A 179 -16.55 6.61 17.56
N GLY A 180 -16.88 5.32 17.57
CA GLY A 180 -17.17 4.54 18.78
C GLY A 180 -15.92 4.21 19.61
N GLU A 181 -16.10 3.34 20.60
CA GLU A 181 -15.00 2.81 21.41
C GLU A 181 -14.40 1.55 20.76
N ALA A 182 -13.14 1.24 21.10
CA ALA A 182 -12.46 0.08 20.55
C ALA A 182 -13.11 -1.22 21.04
N GLU A 183 -13.67 -1.98 20.12
CA GLU A 183 -14.33 -3.28 20.35
C GLU A 183 -13.40 -4.45 20.00
N TYR A 184 -12.52 -4.24 19.01
CA TYR A 184 -11.58 -5.24 18.53
C TYR A 184 -10.18 -4.64 18.37
N THR A 185 -9.17 -5.49 18.42
CA THR A 185 -7.79 -5.17 18.03
C THR A 185 -7.46 -6.03 16.82
N SER A 186 -6.34 -5.77 16.16
CA SER A 186 -5.86 -6.63 15.06
C SER A 186 -5.64 -8.09 15.50
N GLU A 187 -5.51 -8.31 16.81
CA GLU A 187 -5.43 -9.62 17.45
C GLU A 187 -6.77 -10.34 17.64
N THR A 188 -7.88 -9.61 17.74
CA THR A 188 -9.21 -10.15 18.07
C THR A 188 -10.19 -10.08 16.91
N LEU A 189 -9.76 -9.62 15.73
CA LEU A 189 -10.58 -9.55 14.51
C LEU A 189 -11.20 -10.88 14.09
N SER A 190 -10.59 -12.01 14.44
CA SER A 190 -11.18 -13.34 14.20
C SER A 190 -12.52 -13.55 14.89
N LYS A 191 -12.88 -12.71 15.86
CA LYS A 191 -14.16 -12.73 16.57
C LYS A 191 -15.24 -11.87 15.89
N VAL A 192 -14.88 -11.11 14.86
CA VAL A 192 -15.81 -10.24 14.14
C VAL A 192 -16.65 -11.07 13.18
N SER A 193 -17.96 -10.84 13.20
CA SER A 193 -18.89 -11.48 12.27
C SER A 193 -18.56 -11.15 10.82
N ASN A 194 -18.75 -12.12 9.91
CA ASN A 194 -18.48 -11.91 8.50
C ASN A 194 -19.33 -10.77 7.91
N GLY A 195 -18.74 -9.92 7.07
CA GLY A 195 -19.37 -8.78 6.43
C GLY A 195 -19.50 -7.53 7.33
N THR A 196 -18.92 -7.54 8.52
CA THR A 196 -18.99 -6.39 9.44
C THR A 196 -18.09 -5.25 8.95
N THR A 197 -18.63 -4.04 8.86
CA THR A 197 -17.82 -2.84 8.65
C THR A 197 -17.15 -2.46 9.95
N LEU A 198 -15.84 -2.26 9.91
CA LEU A 198 -15.02 -1.87 11.05
C LEU A 198 -14.37 -0.53 10.79
N TYR A 199 -14.45 0.36 11.76
CA TYR A 199 -13.84 1.69 11.75
C TYR A 199 -12.55 1.64 12.55
N ALA A 200 -11.45 2.06 11.93
CA ALA A 200 -10.19 2.23 12.62
C ALA A 200 -10.30 3.43 13.56
N LEU A 201 -9.91 3.23 14.81
CA LEU A 201 -9.84 4.27 15.82
C LEU A 201 -8.40 4.65 16.03
N TYR A 202 -8.16 5.96 16.08
CA TYR A 202 -6.84 6.54 16.19
C TYR A 202 -6.81 7.59 17.30
N LYS A 203 -5.66 7.69 17.96
CA LYS A 203 -5.37 8.73 18.93
C LYS A 203 -4.17 9.54 18.43
N SER A 204 -4.28 10.86 18.44
CA SER A 204 -3.18 11.76 18.06
C SER A 204 -1.96 11.49 18.93
N ASP A 205 -0.79 11.43 18.30
CA ASP A 205 0.51 11.34 18.96
C ASP A 205 0.90 12.76 19.42
N SER A 206 0.33 13.21 20.53
CA SER A 206 0.67 14.50 21.16
C SER A 206 2.07 14.49 21.79
#